data_AF-R0L277-F1
#
_entry.id   AF-R0L277-F1
#
_cell.length_a   1.000
_cell.length_b   1.000
_cell.length_c   1.000
_cell.angle_alpha   90.00
_cell.angle_beta   90.00
_cell.angle_gamma   90.00
#
_symmetry.space_group_name_H-M   'P 1'
#
loop_
_entity.id
_entity.type
_entity.pdbx_description
1 polymer ?
#
loop_
_entity_poly.entity_id
_entity_poly.type
_entity_poly.pdbx_seq_one_letter_code
_entity_poly.pdbx_strand_id
1 'polypeptide(L)'
;LGPLLAGAFPQAALKKSCRLSQYGSPAYSELAEVLKFKKYYENITSKDSKCSTRLFNRKWTPNELSVPDRLLLVEAELDLTIAVLAHPTVDKLAEKSQQPLAFFTQAREDLRGCVAAEAPSHQPSGKLRHWLQKLETAKKTETASCLEYSTIVHLFQVLHDLGCVA
;
A
#
# COMPACT_ATOMS: atom_id res chain seq x y z
N LEU A 1 19.93 53.65 14.30
CA LEU A 1 20.68 52.61 13.58
C LEU A 1 20.68 51.37 14.46
N GLY A 2 19.80 50.41 14.20
CA GLY A 2 19.78 49.12 14.91
C GLY A 2 20.27 48.00 13.98
N PRO A 3 20.64 46.83 14.53
CA PRO A 3 20.60 45.59 13.77
C PRO A 3 19.51 44.66 14.33
N LEU A 4 18.65 44.22 13.40
CA LEU A 4 17.66 43.16 13.58
C LEU A 4 18.36 41.81 13.75
N LEU A 5 17.93 41.05 14.75
CA LEU A 5 18.26 39.65 14.94
C LEU A 5 17.68 38.86 13.77
N ALA A 6 18.55 38.30 12.93
CA ALA A 6 18.19 37.32 11.92
C ALA A 6 17.82 36.01 12.62
N GLY A 7 16.54 35.85 12.96
CA GLY A 7 15.98 34.57 13.35
C GLY A 7 16.02 33.62 12.14
N ALA A 8 16.78 32.54 12.26
CA ALA A 8 16.71 31.42 11.33
C ALA A 8 15.29 30.85 11.41
N PHE A 9 14.50 31.02 10.34
CA PHE A 9 13.23 30.34 10.19
C PHE A 9 13.50 28.84 10.27
N PRO A 10 12.86 28.08 11.19
CA PRO A 10 12.90 26.63 11.07
C PRO A 10 12.27 26.31 9.72
N GLN A 11 13.03 25.62 8.86
CA GLN A 11 12.47 24.98 7.68
C GLN A 11 11.42 24.01 8.20
N ALA A 12 10.17 24.47 8.29
CA ALA A 12 9.04 23.62 8.50
C ALA A 12 9.09 22.62 7.34
N ALA A 13 9.51 21.39 7.63
CA ALA A 13 9.43 20.29 6.69
C ALA A 13 8.03 20.36 6.10
N LEU A 14 7.95 20.62 4.79
CA LEU A 14 6.71 20.88 4.08
C LEU A 14 5.76 19.72 4.44
N LYS A 15 4.80 19.94 5.34
CA LYS A 15 3.87 18.90 5.77
C LYS A 15 3.19 18.44 4.49
N LYS A 16 3.52 17.25 4.00
CA LYS A 16 2.80 16.64 2.88
C LYS A 16 1.33 16.63 3.28
N SER A 17 0.52 17.43 2.60
CA SER A 17 -0.91 17.53 2.90
C SER A 17 -1.55 16.17 2.65
N CYS A 18 -2.35 15.68 3.59
CA CYS A 18 -3.17 14.49 3.39
C CYS A 18 -4.09 14.68 2.16
N ARG A 19 -3.98 13.82 1.15
CA ARG A 19 -4.74 13.91 -0.12
C ARG A 19 -5.25 12.54 -0.56
N LEU A 20 -6.32 12.07 0.09
CA LEU A 20 -6.87 10.74 -0.24
C LEU A 20 -8.20 10.78 -0.99
N SER A 21 -8.92 11.91 -1.02
CA SER A 21 -10.26 12.00 -1.62
C SER A 21 -10.39 11.43 -3.05
N GLN A 22 -9.34 11.51 -3.86
CA GLN A 22 -9.29 10.94 -5.22
C GLN A 22 -9.39 9.41 -5.25
N TYR A 23 -9.06 8.71 -4.15
CA TYR A 23 -9.09 7.26 -4.07
C TYR A 23 -10.43 6.69 -3.56
N GLY A 24 -11.34 7.54 -3.06
CA GLY A 24 -12.70 7.10 -2.70
C GLY A 24 -13.54 6.79 -3.94
N SER A 25 -13.14 7.33 -5.09
CA SER A 25 -13.69 7.01 -6.41
C SER A 25 -12.59 7.16 -7.46
N PRO A 26 -11.64 6.21 -7.54
CA PRO A 26 -10.51 6.27 -8.46
C PRO A 26 -10.97 6.39 -9.90
N ALA A 27 -10.15 6.99 -10.77
CA ALA A 27 -10.52 7.16 -12.17
C ALA A 27 -10.71 5.78 -12.84
N TYR A 28 -11.74 5.67 -13.69
CA TYR A 28 -12.04 4.42 -14.40
C TYR A 28 -10.83 3.88 -15.18
N SER A 29 -10.02 4.76 -15.77
CA SER A 29 -8.80 4.40 -16.49
C SER A 29 -7.74 3.75 -15.60
N GLU A 30 -7.56 4.21 -14.36
CA GLU A 30 -6.58 3.65 -13.42
C GLU A 30 -6.99 2.24 -12.99
N LEU A 31 -8.26 2.06 -12.63
CA LEU A 31 -8.83 0.76 -12.28
C LEU A 31 -8.77 -0.23 -13.45
N ALA A 32 -8.96 0.26 -14.68
CA ALA A 32 -8.87 -0.57 -15.88
C ALA A 32 -7.45 -1.12 -16.11
N GLU A 33 -6.40 -0.31 -15.92
CA GLU A 33 -5.02 -0.77 -16.05
C GLU A 33 -4.63 -1.76 -14.94
N VAL A 34 -5.06 -1.54 -13.70
CA VAL A 34 -4.87 -2.51 -12.61
C VAL A 34 -5.59 -3.83 -12.91
N LEU A 35 -6.83 -3.77 -13.42
CA LEU A 35 -7.60 -4.96 -13.81
C LEU A 35 -6.91 -5.74 -14.93
N LYS A 36 -6.43 -5.02 -15.95
CA LYS A 36 -5.74 -5.60 -17.11
C LYS A 36 -4.44 -6.29 -16.68
N PHE A 37 -3.67 -5.66 -15.80
CA PHE A 37 -2.46 -6.25 -15.23
C PHE A 37 -2.77 -7.53 -14.45
N LYS A 38 -3.72 -7.47 -13.51
CA LYS A 38 -4.15 -8.64 -12.72
C LYS A 38 -4.60 -9.80 -13.61
N LYS A 39 -5.46 -9.54 -14.60
CA LYS A 39 -5.95 -10.56 -15.54
C LYS A 39 -4.81 -11.17 -16.36
N TYR A 40 -3.86 -10.35 -16.80
CA TYR A 40 -2.70 -10.86 -17.53
C TYR A 40 -1.87 -11.80 -16.66
N TYR A 41 -1.60 -11.42 -15.41
CA TYR A 41 -0.90 -12.28 -14.44
C TYR A 41 -1.62 -13.62 -14.24
N GLU A 42 -2.93 -13.58 -13.98
CA GLU A 42 -3.75 -14.79 -13.78
C GLU A 42 -3.80 -15.71 -14.99
N ASN A 43 -3.59 -15.17 -16.20
CA ASN A 43 -3.54 -15.96 -17.44
C ASN A 43 -2.20 -16.66 -17.65
N ILE A 44 -1.09 -16.06 -17.19
CA ILE A 44 0.26 -16.61 -17.41
C ILE A 44 0.78 -17.45 -16.23
N THR A 45 0.15 -17.34 -15.07
CA THR A 45 0.58 -18.01 -13.83
C THR A 45 -0.32 -19.20 -13.52
N SER A 46 0.27 -20.39 -13.35
CA SER A 46 -0.45 -21.56 -12.82
C SER A 46 -0.79 -21.36 -11.34
N LYS A 47 -2.00 -21.76 -10.91
CA LYS A 47 -2.58 -21.56 -9.56
C LYS A 47 -1.79 -22.18 -8.38
N ASP A 48 -0.59 -22.72 -8.60
CA ASP A 48 0.10 -23.62 -7.67
C ASP A 48 1.17 -22.97 -6.78
N SER A 49 1.30 -21.64 -6.76
CA SER A 49 2.12 -20.97 -5.73
C SER A 49 1.40 -21.01 -4.38
N LYS A 50 1.51 -22.14 -3.70
CA LYS A 50 0.97 -22.34 -2.34
C LYS A 50 1.80 -21.53 -1.34
N CYS A 51 1.34 -20.32 -1.07
CA CYS A 51 1.79 -19.55 0.08
C CYS A 51 1.40 -20.25 1.39
N SER A 52 2.35 -20.40 2.31
CA SER A 52 2.02 -20.92 3.65
C SER A 52 1.23 -19.88 4.46
N THR A 53 1.54 -18.61 4.24
CA THR A 53 0.97 -17.46 4.94
C THR A 53 -0.09 -16.77 4.10
N ARG A 54 -1.33 -16.74 4.61
CA ARG A 54 -2.46 -16.04 3.98
C ARG A 54 -2.56 -14.60 4.47
N LEU A 55 -1.90 -13.65 3.79
CA LEU A 55 -1.85 -12.24 4.22
C LEU A 55 -3.19 -11.52 4.06
N PHE A 56 -3.85 -11.69 2.91
CA PHE A 56 -5.08 -10.97 2.58
C PHE A 56 -6.36 -11.65 3.07
N ASN A 57 -6.30 -12.91 3.51
CA ASN A 57 -7.42 -13.62 4.15
C ASN A 57 -7.57 -13.22 5.63
N ARG A 58 -7.93 -11.96 5.87
CA ARG A 58 -8.24 -11.43 7.20
C ARG A 58 -9.65 -11.85 7.62
N LYS A 59 -9.86 -12.05 8.93
CA LYS A 59 -11.19 -12.31 9.54
C LYS A 59 -11.95 -11.03 9.90
N TRP A 60 -11.35 -9.88 9.60
CA TRP A 60 -11.85 -8.55 9.94
C TRP A 60 -11.71 -7.65 8.72
N THR A 61 -12.55 -6.62 8.65
CA THR A 61 -12.54 -5.60 7.59
C THR A 61 -11.93 -4.29 8.09
N PRO A 62 -11.39 -3.42 7.22
CA PRO A 62 -10.84 -2.12 7.64
C PRO A 62 -11.82 -1.27 8.45
N ASN A 63 -13.12 -1.37 8.17
CA ASN A 63 -14.17 -0.64 8.90
C ASN A 63 -14.22 -0.97 10.41
N GLU A 64 -13.72 -2.13 10.83
CA GLU A 64 -13.61 -2.52 12.24
C GLU A 64 -12.39 -1.95 12.95
N LEU A 65 -11.47 -1.30 12.22
CA LEU A 65 -10.29 -0.64 12.77
C LEU A 65 -10.56 0.84 13.05
N SER A 66 -9.78 1.42 13.97
CA SER A 66 -9.74 2.88 14.15
C SER A 66 -9.15 3.55 12.91
N VAL A 67 -9.44 4.83 12.70
CA VAL A 67 -8.92 5.58 11.55
C VAL A 67 -7.38 5.49 11.44
N PRO A 68 -6.59 5.72 12.51
CA PRO A 68 -5.14 5.54 12.47
C PRO A 68 -4.69 4.12 12.10
N ASP A 69 -5.38 3.09 12.59
CA ASP A 69 -5.07 1.70 12.23
C ASP A 69 -5.36 1.41 10.76
N ARG A 70 -6.43 1.97 10.19
CA ARG A 70 -6.74 1.82 8.75
C ARG A 70 -5.64 2.42 7.89
N LEU A 71 -5.15 3.62 8.24
CA LEU A 71 -4.07 4.27 7.51
C LEU A 71 -2.78 3.42 7.52
N LEU A 72 -2.38 2.91 8.69
CA LEU A 72 -1.19 2.06 8.83
C LEU A 72 -1.32 0.71 8.11
N LEU A 73 -2.52 0.12 8.12
CA LEU A 73 -2.82 -1.08 7.35
C LEU A 73 -2.62 -0.83 5.85
N VAL A 74 -3.26 0.20 5.30
CA VAL A 74 -3.21 0.49 3.86
C VAL A 74 -1.78 0.86 3.46
N GLU A 75 -1.03 1.57 4.30
CA GLU A 75 0.38 1.86 4.02
C GLU A 75 1.21 0.57 3.87
N ALA A 76 1.02 -0.39 4.78
CA ALA A 76 1.73 -1.66 4.74
C ALA A 76 1.32 -2.53 3.53
N GLU A 77 0.04 -2.51 3.13
CA GLU A 77 -0.44 -3.19 1.92
C GLU A 77 0.11 -2.57 0.64
N LEU A 78 0.17 -1.23 0.57
CA LEU A 78 0.78 -0.50 -0.54
C LEU A 78 2.28 -0.77 -0.62
N ASP A 79 2.99 -0.78 0.51
CA ASP A 79 4.43 -1.08 0.54
C ASP A 79 4.73 -2.49 0.00
N LEU A 80 3.94 -3.50 0.38
CA LEU A 80 4.07 -4.84 -0.19
C LEU A 80 3.77 -4.84 -1.70
N THR A 81 2.69 -4.17 -2.10
CA THR A 81 2.27 -4.09 -3.50
C THR A 81 3.34 -3.46 -4.38
N ILE A 82 3.89 -2.33 -3.96
CA ILE A 82 4.97 -1.62 -4.66
C ILE A 82 6.21 -2.50 -4.76
N ALA A 83 6.60 -3.19 -3.68
CA ALA A 83 7.78 -4.06 -3.69
C ALA A 83 7.65 -5.20 -4.72
N VAL A 84 6.47 -5.83 -4.79
CA VAL A 84 6.16 -6.88 -5.77
C VAL A 84 6.14 -6.35 -7.19
N LEU A 85 5.47 -5.22 -7.44
CA LEU A 85 5.32 -4.68 -8.80
C LEU A 85 6.60 -4.08 -9.36
N ALA A 86 7.51 -3.60 -8.49
CA ALA A 86 8.82 -3.09 -8.88
C ALA A 86 9.80 -4.23 -9.24
N HIS A 87 9.60 -5.42 -8.70
CA HIS A 87 10.51 -6.56 -8.91
C HIS A 87 9.70 -7.85 -9.19
N PRO A 88 8.95 -7.89 -10.30
CA PRO A 88 8.18 -9.07 -10.63
C PRO A 88 9.12 -10.25 -10.90
N THR A 89 8.68 -11.45 -10.50
CA THR A 89 9.43 -12.70 -10.67
C THR A 89 9.34 -13.26 -12.09
N VAL A 90 8.44 -12.71 -12.91
CA VAL A 90 8.25 -13.06 -14.31
C VAL A 90 8.58 -11.86 -15.19
N ASP A 91 9.60 -11.98 -16.04
CA ASP A 91 10.09 -10.88 -16.90
C ASP A 91 8.98 -10.22 -17.75
N LYS A 92 8.02 -11.01 -18.24
CA LYS A 92 6.89 -10.54 -19.05
C LYS A 92 5.96 -9.56 -18.30
N LEU A 93 6.07 -9.48 -16.98
CA LEU A 93 5.29 -8.56 -16.15
C LEU A 93 5.96 -7.19 -15.97
N ALA A 94 7.27 -7.07 -16.16
CA ALA A 94 8.02 -5.86 -15.84
C ALA A 94 7.49 -4.61 -16.56
N GLU A 95 7.19 -4.72 -17.86
CA GLU A 95 6.60 -3.61 -18.61
C GLU A 95 5.15 -3.34 -18.18
N LYS A 96 4.38 -4.40 -17.95
CA LYS A 96 2.94 -4.30 -17.62
C LYS A 96 2.68 -3.81 -16.20
N SER A 97 3.64 -3.97 -15.29
CA SER A 97 3.54 -3.50 -13.92
C SER A 97 3.80 -2.00 -13.79
N GLN A 98 4.39 -1.32 -14.80
CA GLN A 98 4.79 0.08 -14.69
C GLN A 98 3.63 1.02 -14.35
N GLN A 99 2.50 0.92 -15.06
CA GLN A 99 1.32 1.76 -14.80
C GLN A 99 0.71 1.49 -13.42
N PRO A 100 0.37 0.23 -13.05
CA PRO A 100 -0.07 -0.09 -11.70
C PRO A 100 0.93 0.35 -10.61
N LEU A 101 2.23 0.15 -10.82
CA LEU A 101 3.29 0.55 -9.89
C LEU A 101 3.30 2.06 -9.67
N ALA A 102 3.21 2.86 -10.74
CA ALA A 102 3.16 4.31 -10.64
C ALA A 102 1.92 4.76 -9.84
N PHE A 103 0.76 4.18 -10.11
CA PHE A 103 -0.49 4.44 -9.38
C PHE A 103 -0.35 4.14 -7.88
N PHE A 104 0.08 2.93 -7.51
CA PHE A 104 0.21 2.56 -6.10
C PHE A 104 1.32 3.35 -5.38
N THR A 105 2.40 3.69 -6.08
CA THR A 105 3.47 4.54 -5.54
C THR A 105 2.94 5.93 -5.20
N GLN A 106 2.16 6.53 -6.10
CA GLN A 106 1.54 7.83 -5.85
C GLN A 106 0.56 7.76 -4.67
N ALA A 107 -0.29 6.73 -4.61
CA ALA A 107 -1.21 6.52 -3.50
C ALA A 107 -0.50 6.42 -2.14
N ARG A 108 0.64 5.73 -2.08
CA ARG A 108 1.44 5.65 -0.85
C ARG A 108 2.00 7.01 -0.43
N GLU A 109 2.49 7.80 -1.38
CA GLU A 109 3.06 9.11 -1.06
C GLU A 109 1.98 10.08 -0.54
N ASP A 110 0.78 10.02 -1.10
CA ASP A 110 -0.37 10.81 -0.63
C ASP A 110 -0.87 10.33 0.76
N LEU A 111 -0.90 9.01 1.00
CA LEU A 111 -1.26 8.39 2.28
C LEU A 111 -0.27 8.76 3.41
N ARG A 112 1.02 8.80 3.13
CA ARG A 112 2.05 9.17 4.12
C ARG A 112 1.85 10.56 4.69
N GLY A 113 1.28 11.48 3.90
CA GLY A 113 0.86 12.80 4.40
C GLY A 113 -0.21 12.71 5.49
N CYS A 114 -1.14 11.75 5.38
CA CYS A 114 -2.21 11.50 6.35
C CYS A 114 -1.69 10.78 7.61
N VAL A 115 -0.86 9.75 7.44
CA VAL A 115 -0.25 9.03 8.58
C VAL A 115 0.53 9.99 9.48
N ALA A 116 1.32 10.89 8.89
CA ALA A 116 2.07 11.89 9.64
C ALA A 116 1.17 12.90 10.38
N ALA A 117 -0.03 13.17 9.87
CA ALA A 117 -0.98 14.11 10.46
C ALA A 117 -1.83 13.46 11.58
N GLU A 118 -2.31 12.24 11.36
CA GLU A 118 -3.31 11.60 12.22
C GLU A 118 -2.75 10.56 13.20
N ALA A 119 -1.57 10.01 12.91
CA ALA A 119 -0.99 8.89 13.64
C ALA A 119 0.47 9.11 14.12
N PRO A 120 0.93 10.31 14.51
CA PRO A 120 2.35 10.57 14.77
C PRO A 120 2.93 9.77 15.95
N SER A 121 2.10 9.27 16.87
CA SER A 121 2.51 8.42 17.99
C SER A 121 1.54 7.26 18.23
N HIS A 122 0.72 6.94 17.23
CA HIS A 122 -0.29 5.91 17.36
C HIS A 122 0.36 4.53 17.48
N GLN A 123 -0.15 3.71 18.40
CA GLN A 123 0.27 2.33 18.55
C GLN A 123 -0.76 1.40 17.91
N PRO A 124 -0.36 0.52 16.98
CA PRO A 124 -1.29 -0.40 16.34
C PRO A 124 -2.07 -1.23 17.35
N SER A 125 -3.39 -1.38 17.11
CA SER A 125 -4.22 -2.30 17.90
C SER A 125 -3.70 -3.73 17.84
N GLY A 126 -4.16 -4.59 18.76
CA GLY A 126 -3.77 -5.99 18.77
C GLY A 126 -4.06 -6.71 17.44
N LYS A 127 -5.22 -6.41 16.81
CA LYS A 127 -5.60 -6.96 15.50
C LYS A 127 -4.57 -6.56 14.42
N LEU A 128 -4.28 -5.27 14.31
CA LEU A 128 -3.35 -4.75 13.29
C LEU A 128 -1.92 -5.20 13.56
N ARG A 129 -1.45 -5.12 14.80
CA ARG A 129 -0.10 -5.55 15.19
C ARG A 129 0.16 -7.01 14.84
N HIS A 130 -0.80 -7.90 15.11
CA HIS A 130 -0.67 -9.31 14.74
C HIS A 130 -0.57 -9.49 13.21
N TRP A 131 -1.37 -8.76 12.45
CA TRP A 131 -1.31 -8.80 10.99
C TRP A 131 0.02 -8.26 10.45
N LEU A 132 0.53 -7.15 10.98
CA LEU A 132 1.83 -6.58 10.62
C LEU A 132 2.98 -7.56 10.93
N GLN A 133 2.94 -8.23 12.08
CA GLN A 133 3.92 -9.28 12.41
C GLN A 133 3.85 -10.45 11.42
N LYS A 134 2.64 -10.85 11.01
CA LYS A 134 2.43 -11.87 9.99
C LYS A 134 3.00 -11.44 8.62
N LEU A 135 2.80 -10.18 8.23
CA LEU A 135 3.38 -9.60 7.01
C LEU A 135 4.91 -9.65 7.04
N GLU A 136 5.53 -9.18 8.12
CA GLU A 136 6.99 -9.17 8.25
C GLU A 136 7.58 -10.59 8.33
N THR A 137 6.83 -11.55 8.85
CA THR A 137 7.22 -12.96 8.81
C THR A 137 7.15 -13.49 7.39
N ALA A 138 6.05 -13.25 6.68
CA ALA A 138 5.87 -13.69 5.29
C ALA A 138 6.96 -13.14 4.36
N LYS A 139 7.32 -11.86 4.49
CA LYS A 139 8.43 -11.24 3.74
C LYS A 139 9.78 -11.95 3.92
N LYS A 140 9.98 -12.63 5.05
CA LYS A 140 11.23 -13.35 5.37
C LYS A 140 11.18 -14.83 5.00
N THR A 141 10.00 -15.44 5.07
CA THR A 141 9.85 -16.91 4.97
C THR A 141 9.24 -17.38 3.66
N GLU A 142 8.42 -16.57 3.00
CA GLU A 142 7.79 -16.93 1.73
C GLU A 142 8.71 -16.65 0.55
N THR A 143 8.54 -17.41 -0.54
CA THR A 143 9.24 -17.14 -1.79
C THR A 143 8.72 -15.85 -2.44
N ALA A 144 9.57 -15.20 -3.25
CA ALA A 144 9.15 -14.04 -4.04
C ALA A 144 7.94 -14.36 -4.93
N SER A 145 7.89 -15.56 -5.53
CA SER A 145 6.76 -16.00 -6.35
C SER A 145 5.46 -16.17 -5.56
N CYS A 146 5.54 -16.61 -4.30
CA CYS A 146 4.38 -16.65 -3.43
C CYS A 146 3.89 -15.24 -3.08
N LEU A 147 4.78 -14.34 -2.65
CA LEU A 147 4.41 -12.97 -2.31
C LEU A 147 3.81 -12.25 -3.52
N GLU A 148 4.39 -12.45 -4.69
CA GLU A 148 3.86 -11.95 -5.96
C GLU A 148 2.44 -12.45 -6.22
N TYR A 149 2.22 -13.77 -6.16
CA TYR A 149 0.89 -14.33 -6.35
C TYR A 149 -0.11 -13.80 -5.32
N SER A 150 0.23 -13.88 -4.04
CA SER A 150 -0.64 -13.45 -2.94
C SER A 150 -1.06 -11.99 -3.10
N THR A 151 -0.14 -11.13 -3.51
CA THR A 151 -0.37 -9.70 -3.70
C THR A 151 -1.19 -9.43 -4.96
N ILE A 152 -0.80 -9.99 -6.11
CA ILE A 152 -1.45 -9.66 -7.39
C ILE A 152 -2.90 -10.15 -7.42
N VAL A 153 -3.19 -11.34 -6.90
CA VAL A 153 -4.57 -11.85 -6.88
C VAL A 153 -5.49 -11.05 -5.95
N HIS A 154 -4.93 -10.30 -4.98
CA HIS A 154 -5.66 -9.46 -4.04
C HIS A 154 -5.54 -7.94 -4.30
N LEU A 155 -5.07 -7.49 -5.47
CA LEU A 155 -4.95 -6.05 -5.79
C LEU A 155 -6.27 -5.26 -5.59
N PHE A 156 -7.42 -5.89 -5.88
CA PHE A 156 -8.72 -5.25 -5.67
C PHE A 156 -9.11 -5.11 -4.20
N GLN A 157 -8.57 -5.97 -3.33
CA GLN A 157 -8.71 -5.79 -1.89
C GLN A 157 -7.87 -4.60 -1.41
N VAL A 158 -6.64 -4.43 -1.93
CA VAL A 158 -5.82 -3.24 -1.65
C VAL A 158 -6.52 -1.96 -2.13
N LEU A 159 -7.12 -1.97 -3.32
CA LEU A 159 -7.90 -0.84 -3.83
C LEU A 159 -9.13 -0.53 -2.97
N HIS A 160 -9.85 -1.57 -2.53
CA HIS A 160 -10.99 -1.40 -1.62
C HIS A 160 -10.56 -0.79 -0.29
N ASP A 161 -9.46 -1.27 0.29
CA ASP A 161 -8.95 -0.79 1.56
C ASP A 161 -8.40 0.64 1.44
N LEU A 162 -7.76 0.97 0.31
CA LEU A 162 -7.38 2.34 -0.04
C LEU A 162 -8.59 3.27 -0.17
N GLY A 163 -9.69 2.81 -0.79
CA GLY A 163 -10.93 3.58 -0.85
C GLY A 163 -11.61 3.77 0.51
N CYS A 164 -11.37 2.87 1.46
CA CYS A 164 -11.91 2.98 2.83
C CYS A 164 -11.24 4.09 3.66
N VAL A 165 -9.98 4.42 3.36
CA VAL A 165 -9.25 5.51 4.04
C VAL A 165 -9.36 6.85 3.32
N ALA A 166 -10.04 6.88 2.18
CA ALA A 166 -10.17 8.04 1.31
C ALA A 166 -11.32 8.99 1.67
#